data_AF-A0A7X7JFQ5-F1
#
_entry.id   AF-A0A7X7JFQ5-F1
#
_cell.length_a   1.000
_cell.length_b   1.000
_cell.length_c   1.000
_cell.angle_alpha   90.00
_cell.angle_beta   90.00
_cell.angle_gamma   90.00
#
_symmetry.space_group_name_H-M   'P 1'
#
loop_
_entity.id
_entity.type
_entity.pdbx_description
1 polymer ?
#
loop_
_entity_poly.entity_id
_entity_poly.type
_entity_poly.pdbx_seq_one_letter_code
_entity_poly.pdbx_strand_id
1 'polypeptide(L)'
;LGVPRVFEKVRDAAAGKAAAGGKLNAAIFQFAEDTAIAYSESLDHGGPSLFLKAKRTMADKLVYGKLREAMGGECQMAISGGGALSTTLGHFFRGVGVPIYEGYGLTESTAAHTVNMPGSQKIGTVGQPLGGNSVRIAEDGEIELRGGVVFNGYWRNEKATEDAFHDGWFRTGDLGSLDADGYTTITGRKKDLIVTAGGKNVSPGPLEDRMRSHTLVSQAVVLGDGRTFISALLTVDPDVFDNWKRENGKPADATIADLRNDPSLRDAMQTIVDDANSTVSHTEAIKKFVILDRDLTEETGELTPTLKIKRNVVAEKFAADIEGIYVKR
;
A
#
# COMPACT_ATOMS: atom_id res chain seq x y z
N LEU A 1 -11.71 8.08 -9.97
CA LEU A 1 -10.85 8.32 -8.79
C LEU A 1 -11.22 7.28 -7.74
N GLY A 2 -10.25 6.57 -7.17
CA GLY A 2 -10.48 5.60 -6.11
C GLY A 2 -9.29 5.50 -5.16
N VAL A 3 -9.53 5.02 -3.95
CA VAL A 3 -8.43 4.67 -3.03
C VAL A 3 -7.75 3.38 -3.50
N PRO A 4 -6.46 3.15 -3.17
CA PRO A 4 -5.71 1.95 -3.55
C PRO A 4 -6.48 0.63 -3.35
N ARG A 5 -7.17 0.50 -2.21
CA ARG A 5 -7.96 -0.70 -1.83
C ARG A 5 -9.04 -1.08 -2.86
N VAL A 6 -9.59 -0.12 -3.60
CA VAL A 6 -10.57 -0.42 -4.66
C VAL A 6 -9.91 -1.24 -5.77
N PHE A 7 -8.70 -0.86 -6.17
CA PHE A 7 -7.96 -1.53 -7.24
C PHE A 7 -7.41 -2.90 -6.77
N GLU A 8 -6.96 -2.98 -5.52
CA GLU A 8 -6.58 -4.25 -4.88
C GLU A 8 -7.74 -5.24 -4.93
N LYS A 9 -8.94 -4.84 -4.48
CA LYS A 9 -10.13 -5.69 -4.50
C LYS A 9 -10.51 -6.17 -5.90
N VAL A 10 -10.35 -5.33 -6.93
CA VAL A 10 -10.59 -5.74 -8.33
C VAL A 10 -9.62 -6.84 -8.75
N ARG A 11 -8.33 -6.69 -8.45
CA ARG A 11 -7.32 -7.72 -8.71
C ARG A 11 -7.63 -9.00 -7.91
N ASP A 12 -7.85 -8.88 -6.60
CA ASP A 12 -8.05 -10.01 -5.70
C ASP A 12 -9.30 -10.81 -6.03
N ALA A 13 -10.40 -10.15 -6.38
CA ALA A 13 -11.61 -10.82 -6.85
C ALA A 13 -11.37 -11.60 -8.14
N ALA A 14 -10.58 -11.05 -9.07
CA ALA A 14 -10.22 -11.75 -10.31
C ALA A 14 -9.30 -12.95 -10.06
N ALA A 15 -8.30 -12.79 -9.19
CA ALA A 15 -7.42 -13.87 -8.75
C ALA A 15 -8.21 -14.99 -8.06
N GLY A 16 -9.11 -14.63 -7.12
CA GLY A 16 -9.97 -15.57 -6.41
C GLY A 16 -10.89 -16.34 -7.36
N LYS A 17 -11.48 -15.67 -8.36
CA LYS A 17 -12.30 -16.33 -9.39
C LYS A 17 -11.49 -17.28 -10.26
N ALA A 18 -10.26 -16.91 -10.62
CA ALA A 18 -9.34 -17.79 -11.35
C ALA A 18 -8.97 -19.03 -10.52
N ALA A 19 -8.68 -18.85 -9.22
CA ALA A 19 -8.37 -19.95 -8.30
C ALA A 19 -9.56 -20.90 -8.12
N ALA A 20 -10.78 -20.37 -7.97
CA ALA A 20 -12.01 -21.16 -7.89
C ALA A 20 -12.26 -21.97 -9.18
N GLY A 21 -11.78 -21.48 -10.33
CA GLY A 21 -11.81 -22.20 -11.60
C GLY A 21 -10.78 -23.33 -11.73
N GLY A 22 -9.96 -23.60 -10.71
CA GLY A 22 -8.98 -24.68 -10.65
C GLY A 22 -7.54 -24.26 -10.95
N LYS A 23 -6.59 -25.17 -10.66
CA LYS A 23 -5.14 -24.90 -10.70
C LYS A 23 -4.63 -24.33 -12.03
N LEU A 24 -5.19 -24.78 -13.15
CA LEU A 24 -4.82 -24.27 -14.47
C LEU A 24 -5.21 -22.80 -14.64
N ASN A 25 -6.41 -22.40 -14.19
CA ASN A 25 -6.88 -21.02 -14.28
C ASN A 25 -6.09 -20.10 -13.35
N ALA A 26 -5.75 -20.56 -12.13
CA ALA A 26 -4.83 -19.86 -11.24
C ALA A 26 -3.46 -19.63 -11.90
N ALA A 27 -2.87 -20.66 -12.50
CA ALA A 27 -1.58 -20.54 -13.19
C ALA A 27 -1.63 -19.58 -14.39
N ILE A 28 -2.75 -19.56 -15.14
CA ILE A 28 -2.96 -18.60 -16.23
C ILE A 28 -3.06 -17.17 -15.69
N PHE A 29 -3.73 -16.96 -14.56
CA PHE A 29 -3.81 -15.64 -13.93
C PHE A 29 -2.44 -15.16 -13.45
N GLN A 30 -1.69 -16.03 -12.76
CA GLN A 30 -0.32 -15.70 -12.31
C GLN A 30 0.57 -15.35 -13.50
N PHE A 31 0.54 -16.15 -14.56
CA PHE A 31 1.26 -15.86 -15.80
C PHE A 31 0.89 -14.49 -16.39
N ALA A 32 -0.40 -14.13 -16.36
CA ALA A 32 -0.87 -12.84 -16.83
C ALA A 32 -0.42 -11.70 -15.92
N GLU A 33 -0.48 -11.87 -14.60
CA GLU A 33 0.01 -10.87 -13.65
C GLU A 33 1.51 -10.60 -13.81
N ASP A 34 2.33 -11.65 -13.82
CA ASP A 34 3.77 -11.55 -14.03
C ASP A 34 4.10 -10.89 -15.38
N THR A 35 3.35 -11.23 -16.43
CA THR A 35 3.52 -10.65 -17.76
C THR A 35 3.15 -9.17 -17.79
N ALA A 36 2.07 -8.77 -17.09
CA ALA A 36 1.64 -7.38 -17.01
C ALA A 36 2.69 -6.52 -16.30
N ILE A 37 3.18 -7.00 -15.15
CA ILE A 37 4.22 -6.32 -14.36
C ILE A 37 5.50 -6.17 -15.19
N ALA A 38 6.02 -7.27 -15.73
CA ALA A 38 7.26 -7.25 -16.52
C ALA A 38 7.13 -6.37 -17.78
N TYR A 39 5.99 -6.42 -18.47
CA TYR A 39 5.74 -5.54 -19.61
C TYR A 39 5.74 -4.07 -19.17
N SER A 40 5.08 -3.77 -18.06
CA SER A 40 5.04 -2.43 -17.50
C SER A 40 6.42 -1.92 -17.14
N GLU A 41 7.20 -2.65 -16.35
CA GLU A 41 8.57 -2.28 -15.97
C GLU A 41 9.48 -2.06 -17.18
N SER A 42 9.31 -2.86 -18.24
CA SER A 42 10.10 -2.69 -19.46
C SER A 42 9.85 -1.35 -20.17
N LEU A 43 8.66 -0.75 -20.02
CA LEU A 43 8.37 0.57 -20.60
C LEU A 43 9.25 1.67 -20.02
N ASP A 44 9.72 1.51 -18.78
CA ASP A 44 10.61 2.47 -18.13
C ASP A 44 12.08 2.28 -18.57
N HIS A 45 12.40 1.17 -19.24
CA HIS A 45 13.77 0.76 -19.58
C HIS A 45 13.99 0.55 -21.10
N GLY A 46 13.32 1.35 -21.93
CA GLY A 46 13.48 1.31 -23.40
C GLY A 46 12.51 0.38 -24.15
N GLY A 47 11.57 -0.24 -23.43
CA GLY A 47 10.41 -0.92 -23.99
C GLY A 47 10.49 -2.46 -24.00
N PRO A 48 9.36 -3.13 -24.24
CA PRO A 48 9.24 -4.58 -24.18
C PRO A 48 9.85 -5.27 -25.40
N SER A 49 10.50 -6.42 -25.16
CA SER A 49 10.96 -7.33 -26.21
C SER A 49 9.80 -7.90 -27.03
N LEU A 50 10.07 -8.37 -28.26
CA LEU A 50 9.05 -9.01 -29.11
C LEU A 50 8.39 -10.21 -28.41
N PHE A 51 9.17 -10.97 -27.66
CA PHE A 51 8.66 -12.11 -26.90
C PHE A 51 7.71 -11.67 -25.78
N LEU A 52 8.05 -10.61 -25.05
CA LEU A 52 7.21 -10.05 -24.00
C LEU A 52 5.92 -9.44 -24.56
N LYS A 53 5.98 -8.80 -25.73
CA LYS A 53 4.79 -8.35 -26.48
C LYS A 53 3.87 -9.52 -26.84
N ALA A 54 4.43 -10.63 -27.32
CA ALA A 54 3.65 -11.82 -27.64
C ALA A 54 2.97 -12.43 -26.39
N LYS A 55 3.70 -12.56 -25.27
CA LYS A 55 3.12 -12.98 -23.99
C LYS A 55 1.97 -12.07 -23.56
N ARG A 56 2.16 -10.74 -23.65
CA ARG A 56 1.12 -9.77 -23.31
C ARG A 56 -0.12 -9.95 -24.17
N THR A 57 0.02 -10.15 -25.48
CA THR A 57 -1.12 -10.42 -26.39
C THR A 57 -1.87 -11.70 -26.03
N MET A 58 -1.16 -12.75 -25.60
CA MET A 58 -1.80 -13.97 -25.10
C MET A 58 -2.57 -13.71 -23.81
N ALA A 59 -1.95 -13.04 -22.84
CA ALA A 59 -2.59 -12.68 -21.58
C ALA A 59 -3.79 -11.73 -21.77
N ASP A 60 -3.76 -10.89 -22.81
CA ASP A 60 -4.84 -9.99 -23.18
C ASP A 60 -6.14 -10.73 -23.50
N LYS A 61 -6.03 -11.80 -24.30
CA LYS A 61 -7.15 -12.66 -24.69
C LYS A 61 -7.64 -13.54 -23.53
N LEU A 62 -6.74 -13.99 -22.67
CA LEU A 62 -7.05 -14.95 -21.61
C LEU A 62 -7.65 -14.28 -20.37
N VAL A 63 -7.08 -13.13 -19.98
CA VAL A 63 -7.30 -12.50 -18.66
C VAL A 63 -7.63 -11.00 -18.78
N TYR A 64 -6.81 -10.20 -19.48
CA TYR A 64 -6.95 -8.73 -19.38
C TYR A 64 -8.25 -8.20 -19.96
N GLY A 65 -8.78 -8.78 -21.04
CA GLY A 65 -10.10 -8.41 -21.57
C GLY A 65 -11.20 -8.52 -20.52
N LYS A 66 -11.22 -9.65 -19.77
CA LYS A 66 -12.20 -9.89 -18.69
C LYS A 66 -12.03 -8.92 -17.52
N LEU A 67 -10.78 -8.57 -17.18
CA LEU A 67 -10.49 -7.56 -16.15
C LEU A 67 -11.01 -6.18 -16.56
N ARG A 68 -10.78 -5.77 -17.82
CA ARG A 68 -11.28 -4.50 -18.35
C ARG A 68 -12.80 -4.48 -18.43
N GLU A 69 -13.44 -5.58 -18.83
CA GLU A 69 -14.90 -5.75 -18.80
C GLU A 69 -15.45 -5.65 -17.37
N ALA A 70 -14.80 -6.26 -16.39
CA ALA A 70 -15.19 -6.16 -14.98
C ALA A 70 -15.08 -4.72 -14.43
N MET A 71 -14.21 -3.90 -15.02
CA MET A 71 -14.10 -2.46 -14.77
C MET A 71 -15.04 -1.59 -15.62
N GLY A 72 -15.98 -2.21 -16.35
CA GLY A 72 -17.00 -1.53 -17.15
C GLY A 72 -16.69 -1.43 -18.65
N GLY A 73 -15.61 -2.04 -19.14
CA GLY A 73 -15.26 -2.16 -20.57
C GLY A 73 -14.70 -0.90 -21.22
N GLU A 74 -15.12 0.28 -20.76
CA GLU A 74 -14.74 1.59 -21.32
C GLU A 74 -13.71 2.35 -20.47
N CYS A 75 -13.24 1.76 -19.36
CA CYS A 75 -12.26 2.39 -18.48
C CYS A 75 -10.88 2.42 -19.15
N GLN A 76 -10.43 3.61 -19.57
CA GLN A 76 -9.13 3.81 -20.21
C GLN A 76 -8.00 4.12 -19.22
N MET A 77 -8.34 4.74 -18.10
CA MET A 77 -7.41 5.09 -17.03
C MET A 77 -8.15 5.35 -15.73
N ALA A 78 -7.44 5.26 -14.62
CA ALA A 78 -7.93 5.66 -13.31
C ALA A 78 -6.91 6.56 -12.60
N ILE A 79 -7.39 7.29 -11.59
CA ILE A 79 -6.55 8.06 -10.67
C ILE A 79 -6.69 7.42 -9.29
N SER A 80 -5.57 7.25 -8.59
CA SER A 80 -5.52 6.83 -7.20
C SER A 80 -5.04 7.94 -6.29
N GLY A 81 -5.65 8.03 -5.11
CA GLY A 81 -5.26 8.97 -4.06
C GLY A 81 -5.86 8.57 -2.71
N GLY A 82 -5.53 9.32 -1.65
CA GLY A 82 -6.04 9.07 -0.29
C GLY A 82 -5.28 7.99 0.51
N GLY A 83 -4.42 7.23 -0.17
CA GLY A 83 -3.44 6.26 0.38
C GLY A 83 -2.37 5.95 -0.67
N ALA A 84 -1.30 5.26 -0.27
CA ALA A 84 -0.23 4.86 -1.17
C ALA A 84 -0.66 3.67 -2.05
N LEU A 85 -0.35 3.72 -3.35
CA LEU A 85 -0.53 2.59 -4.24
C LEU A 85 0.77 1.76 -4.25
N SER A 86 0.67 0.45 -4.11
CA SER A 86 1.86 -0.39 -4.25
C SER A 86 2.39 -0.34 -5.70
N THR A 87 3.71 -0.31 -5.86
CA THR A 87 4.36 -0.29 -7.18
C THR A 87 3.96 -1.48 -8.03
N THR A 88 3.87 -2.67 -7.43
CA THR A 88 3.40 -3.89 -8.07
C THR A 88 2.00 -3.72 -8.66
N LEU A 89 1.06 -3.14 -7.91
CA LEU A 89 -0.31 -2.91 -8.39
C LEU A 89 -0.34 -1.86 -9.52
N GLY A 90 0.43 -0.78 -9.38
CA GLY A 90 0.61 0.21 -10.44
C GLY A 90 1.16 -0.42 -11.73
N HIS A 91 2.17 -1.28 -11.61
CA HIS A 91 2.76 -1.98 -12.76
C HIS A 91 1.77 -2.95 -13.39
N PHE A 92 1.05 -3.74 -12.59
CA PHE A 92 0.02 -4.67 -13.05
C PHE A 92 -1.03 -3.95 -13.91
N PHE A 93 -1.66 -2.90 -13.39
CA PHE A 93 -2.73 -2.20 -14.11
C PHE A 93 -2.24 -1.46 -15.37
N ARG A 94 -1.03 -0.86 -15.33
CA ARG A 94 -0.40 -0.29 -16.54
C ARG A 94 -0.13 -1.37 -17.59
N GLY A 95 0.32 -2.57 -17.19
CA GLY A 95 0.54 -3.71 -18.08
C GLY A 95 -0.75 -4.28 -18.69
N VAL A 96 -1.81 -4.38 -17.90
CA VAL A 96 -3.18 -4.74 -18.31
C VAL A 96 -3.75 -3.75 -19.32
N GLY A 97 -3.25 -2.52 -19.36
CA GLY A 97 -3.67 -1.47 -20.29
C GLY A 97 -4.71 -0.51 -19.72
N VAL A 98 -4.86 -0.46 -18.39
CA VAL A 98 -5.66 0.56 -17.70
C VAL A 98 -4.76 1.22 -16.65
N PRO A 99 -3.86 2.14 -17.06
CA PRO A 99 -2.92 2.76 -16.13
C PRO A 99 -3.67 3.48 -15.00
N ILE A 100 -3.17 3.27 -13.78
CA ILE A 100 -3.60 3.99 -12.59
C ILE A 100 -2.54 5.06 -12.31
N TYR A 101 -2.96 6.32 -12.32
CA TYR A 101 -2.11 7.46 -12.02
C TYR A 101 -2.25 7.85 -10.56
N GLU A 102 -1.15 7.81 -9.81
CA GLU A 102 -1.14 8.28 -8.42
C GLU A 102 -1.09 9.80 -8.36
N GLY A 103 -1.91 10.37 -7.48
CA GLY A 103 -1.89 11.78 -7.13
C GLY A 103 -1.84 11.98 -5.62
N TYR A 104 -1.14 13.03 -5.21
CA TYR A 104 -0.99 13.44 -3.82
C TYR A 104 -1.62 14.80 -3.58
N GLY A 105 -2.26 14.91 -2.42
CA GLY A 105 -3.04 16.07 -2.06
C GLY A 105 -3.61 15.94 -0.66
N LEU A 106 -3.86 17.09 -0.04
CA LEU A 106 -4.51 17.21 1.26
C LEU A 106 -5.75 18.09 1.14
N THR A 107 -6.55 18.14 2.21
CA THR A 107 -7.62 19.14 2.32
C THR A 107 -7.04 20.56 2.21
N GLU A 108 -5.88 20.79 2.83
CA GLU A 108 -5.14 22.04 2.81
C GLU A 108 -4.54 22.40 1.44
N SER A 109 -4.47 21.47 0.48
CA SER A 109 -4.02 21.72 -0.90
C SER A 109 -5.14 21.64 -1.95
N THR A 110 -6.40 21.65 -1.53
CA THR A 110 -7.58 21.62 -2.42
C THR A 110 -7.54 20.44 -3.41
N ALA A 111 -7.43 19.23 -2.86
CA ALA A 111 -7.23 17.98 -3.61
C ALA A 111 -5.80 17.86 -4.20
N ALA A 112 -5.65 17.41 -5.44
CA ALA A 112 -4.35 17.03 -6.00
C ALA A 112 -3.41 18.24 -6.14
N HIS A 113 -2.24 18.15 -5.50
CA HIS A 113 -1.12 19.07 -5.67
C HIS A 113 -0.11 18.54 -6.68
N THR A 114 0.15 17.23 -6.63
CA THR A 114 0.97 16.49 -7.61
C THR A 114 0.17 15.35 -8.20
N VAL A 115 0.46 14.97 -9.45
CA VAL A 115 -0.16 13.79 -10.07
C VAL A 115 0.72 13.24 -11.19
N ASN A 116 0.76 11.91 -11.33
CA ASN A 116 1.28 11.30 -12.55
C ASN A 116 0.31 11.57 -13.70
N MET A 117 0.82 11.84 -14.90
CA MET A 117 -0.02 12.14 -16.06
C MET A 117 0.23 11.15 -17.20
N PRO A 118 -0.74 10.99 -18.13
CA PRO A 118 -0.50 10.26 -19.37
C PRO A 118 0.75 10.78 -20.10
N GLY A 119 1.70 9.89 -20.37
CA GLY A 119 2.98 10.22 -21.01
C GLY A 119 4.10 10.63 -20.05
N SER A 120 3.80 10.88 -18.77
CA SER A 120 4.77 11.23 -17.72
C SER A 120 4.43 10.54 -16.40
N GLN A 121 4.27 9.22 -16.46
CA GLN A 121 4.04 8.39 -15.28
C GLN A 121 5.35 7.76 -14.82
N LYS A 122 5.68 7.98 -13.54
CA LYS A 122 6.75 7.26 -12.84
C LYS A 122 6.14 6.50 -11.67
N ILE A 123 5.97 5.18 -11.83
CA ILE A 123 5.36 4.32 -10.80
C ILE A 123 6.22 4.34 -9.53
N GLY A 124 5.56 4.40 -8.37
CA GLY A 124 6.22 4.58 -7.07
C GLY A 124 6.42 6.05 -6.68
N THR A 125 5.98 6.98 -7.52
CA THR A 125 5.93 8.42 -7.21
C THR A 125 4.48 8.89 -7.30
N VAL A 126 4.19 10.06 -6.71
CA VAL A 126 2.90 10.74 -6.81
C VAL A 126 2.91 11.82 -7.90
N GLY A 127 3.87 11.73 -8.82
CA GLY A 127 3.99 12.60 -9.98
C GLY A 127 4.65 13.95 -9.71
N GLN A 128 4.52 14.83 -10.69
CA GLN A 128 5.05 16.19 -10.66
C GLN A 128 3.99 17.17 -10.13
N PRO A 129 4.40 18.33 -9.60
CA PRO A 129 3.47 19.40 -9.23
C PRO A 129 2.61 19.83 -10.42
N LEU A 130 1.30 19.97 -10.19
CA LEU A 130 0.39 20.55 -11.17
C LEU A 130 0.76 22.02 -11.45
N GLY A 131 0.42 22.51 -12.64
CA GLY A 131 0.82 23.84 -13.10
C GLY A 131 0.50 24.96 -12.10
N GLY A 132 1.50 25.80 -11.81
CA GLY A 132 1.38 26.88 -10.82
C GLY A 132 1.64 26.46 -9.37
N ASN A 133 1.94 25.18 -9.14
CA ASN A 133 2.30 24.65 -7.83
C ASN A 133 3.79 24.29 -7.77
N SER A 134 4.32 24.21 -6.56
CA SER A 134 5.70 23.87 -6.27
C SER A 134 5.75 22.94 -5.07
N VAL A 135 6.78 22.10 -5.07
CA VAL A 135 7.13 21.18 -3.99
C VAL A 135 8.59 21.41 -3.64
N ARG A 136 8.91 21.41 -2.35
CA ARG A 136 10.29 21.29 -1.88
C ARG A 136 10.36 20.29 -0.73
N ILE A 137 11.57 19.81 -0.45
CA ILE A 137 11.85 18.95 0.70
C ILE A 137 12.62 19.79 1.72
N ALA A 138 12.11 19.89 2.94
CA ALA A 138 12.76 20.56 4.05
C ALA A 138 13.98 19.76 4.55
N GLU A 139 14.82 20.36 5.40
CA GLU A 139 16.03 19.73 5.92
C GLU A 139 15.77 18.41 6.68
N ASP A 140 14.61 18.30 7.31
CA ASP A 140 14.17 17.11 8.05
C ASP A 140 13.40 16.09 7.19
N GLY A 141 13.34 16.30 5.87
CA GLY A 141 12.65 15.44 4.92
C GLY A 141 11.15 15.70 4.76
N GLU A 142 10.60 16.71 5.47
CA GLU A 142 9.20 17.11 5.33
C GLU A 142 8.93 17.70 3.94
N ILE A 143 7.85 17.25 3.31
CA ILE A 143 7.37 17.81 2.05
C ILE A 143 6.68 19.14 2.37
N GLU A 144 7.08 20.18 1.66
CA GLU A 144 6.46 21.49 1.76
C GLU A 144 5.88 21.92 0.42
N LEU A 145 4.68 22.50 0.47
CA LEU A 145 3.89 22.85 -0.72
C LEU A 145 3.73 24.35 -0.84
N ARG A 146 3.77 24.87 -2.07
CA ARG A 146 3.40 26.26 -2.37
C ARG A 146 2.65 26.31 -3.67
N GLY A 147 1.63 27.15 -3.77
CA GLY A 147 0.84 27.28 -5.00
C GLY A 147 -0.55 27.81 -4.74
N GLY A 148 -1.28 28.09 -5.82
CA GLY A 148 -2.62 28.69 -5.74
C GLY A 148 -3.71 27.77 -5.17
N VAL A 149 -3.43 26.47 -5.04
CA VAL A 149 -4.35 25.48 -4.48
C VAL A 149 -4.17 25.26 -2.97
N VAL A 150 -3.13 25.83 -2.38
CA VAL A 150 -2.90 25.78 -0.93
C VAL A 150 -3.87 26.75 -0.24
N PHE A 151 -4.53 26.29 0.83
CA PHE A 151 -5.47 27.08 1.63
C PHE A 151 -4.83 28.33 2.25
N ASN A 152 -5.66 29.26 2.73
CA ASN A 152 -5.17 30.48 3.40
C ASN A 152 -5.02 30.34 4.91
N GLY A 153 -5.50 29.24 5.51
CA GLY A 153 -5.45 29.02 6.95
C GLY A 153 -6.66 28.31 7.51
N TYR A 154 -6.57 27.98 8.80
CA TYR A 154 -7.61 27.30 9.55
C TYR A 154 -8.62 28.30 10.13
N TRP A 155 -9.92 27.97 10.03
CA TRP A 155 -10.99 28.82 10.52
C TRP A 155 -10.87 29.09 12.02
N ARG A 156 -10.74 30.37 12.39
CA ARG A 156 -10.62 30.85 13.79
C ARG A 156 -9.48 30.19 14.58
N ASN A 157 -8.40 29.81 13.91
CA ASN A 157 -7.22 29.25 14.55
C ASN A 157 -5.96 29.85 13.94
N GLU A 158 -5.66 31.09 14.34
CA GLU A 158 -4.50 31.85 13.87
C GLU A 158 -3.19 31.13 14.19
N LYS A 159 -3.05 30.63 15.42
CA LYS A 159 -1.87 29.86 15.83
C LYS A 159 -1.63 28.63 14.96
N ALA A 160 -2.64 27.79 14.73
CA ALA A 160 -2.45 26.62 13.85
C ALA A 160 -2.18 27.02 12.40
N THR A 161 -2.68 28.18 11.96
CA THR A 161 -2.39 28.72 10.64
C THR A 161 -0.93 29.13 10.56
N GLU A 162 -0.43 29.92 11.50
CA GLU A 162 0.98 30.32 11.57
C GLU A 162 1.90 29.09 11.66
N ASP A 163 1.58 28.12 12.51
CA ASP A 163 2.37 26.89 12.69
C ASP A 163 2.41 26.02 11.41
N ALA A 164 1.40 26.13 10.54
CA ALA A 164 1.29 25.35 9.30
C ALA A 164 2.09 25.94 8.13
N PHE A 165 2.59 27.18 8.25
CA PHE A 165 3.38 27.83 7.20
C PHE A 165 4.79 28.17 7.67
N HIS A 166 5.76 27.97 6.79
CA HIS A 166 7.15 28.37 6.99
C HIS A 166 7.66 29.05 5.71
N ASP A 167 7.99 30.33 5.78
CA ASP A 167 8.42 31.15 4.63
C ASP A 167 7.47 31.11 3.42
N GLY A 168 6.15 31.07 3.68
CA GLY A 168 5.13 30.99 2.63
C GLY A 168 4.98 29.61 1.99
N TRP A 169 5.58 28.58 2.56
CA TRP A 169 5.36 27.18 2.22
C TRP A 169 4.51 26.48 3.28
N PHE A 170 3.54 25.70 2.84
CA PHE A 170 2.71 24.89 3.71
C PHE A 170 3.43 23.61 4.11
N ARG A 171 3.47 23.35 5.42
CA ARG A 171 4.06 22.18 6.07
C ARG A 171 3.07 21.03 6.07
N THR A 172 3.33 20.00 5.29
CA THR A 172 2.36 18.90 5.10
C THR A 172 2.30 17.92 6.26
N GLY A 173 3.36 17.83 7.06
CA GLY A 173 3.57 16.73 8.01
C GLY A 173 3.85 15.37 7.35
N ASP A 174 3.98 15.33 6.01
CA ASP A 174 4.35 14.14 5.24
C ASP A 174 5.84 14.19 4.91
N LEU A 175 6.50 13.02 4.93
CA LEU A 175 7.93 12.86 4.63
C LEU A 175 8.09 12.31 3.22
N GLY A 176 9.12 12.74 2.51
CA GLY A 176 9.36 12.26 1.15
C GLY A 176 10.66 12.72 0.52
N SER A 177 10.73 12.49 -0.79
CA SER A 177 11.85 12.92 -1.62
C SER A 177 11.33 13.51 -2.93
N LEU A 178 12.10 14.44 -3.48
CA LEU A 178 11.89 15.02 -4.80
C LEU A 178 13.11 14.67 -5.66
N ASP A 179 12.88 14.05 -6.81
CA ASP A 179 13.97 13.71 -7.73
C ASP A 179 14.32 14.86 -8.69
N ALA A 180 15.38 14.67 -9.49
CA ALA A 180 15.88 15.67 -10.43
C ALA A 180 14.90 16.01 -11.56
N ASP A 181 13.96 15.11 -11.86
CA ASP A 181 12.92 15.30 -12.87
C ASP A 181 11.65 15.93 -12.24
N GLY A 182 11.66 16.22 -10.94
CA GLY A 182 10.55 16.86 -10.22
C GLY A 182 9.44 15.90 -9.78
N TYR A 183 9.68 14.58 -9.78
CA TYR A 183 8.71 13.61 -9.25
C TYR A 183 8.84 13.51 -7.73
N THR A 184 7.70 13.58 -7.05
CA THR A 184 7.62 13.50 -5.59
C THR A 184 7.32 12.06 -5.17
N THR A 185 8.03 11.55 -4.17
CA THR A 185 7.77 10.25 -3.54
C THR A 185 7.38 10.46 -2.08
N ILE A 186 6.27 9.86 -1.65
CA ILE A 186 5.84 9.90 -0.25
C ILE A 186 6.42 8.68 0.47
N THR A 187 7.13 8.92 1.57
CA THR A 187 7.76 7.86 2.37
C THR A 187 7.03 7.59 3.68
N GLY A 188 6.24 8.55 4.16
CA GLY A 188 5.44 8.36 5.38
C GLY A 188 4.92 9.66 5.95
N ARG A 189 4.40 9.57 7.18
CA ARG A 189 3.94 10.71 7.98
C ARG A 189 4.92 10.96 9.12
N LYS A 190 5.29 12.22 9.33
CA LYS A 190 6.20 12.63 10.41
C LYS A 190 5.69 12.23 11.78
N LYS A 191 4.37 12.29 11.98
CA LYS A 191 3.70 11.89 13.24
C LYS A 191 3.60 10.37 13.45
N ASP A 192 3.72 9.59 12.38
CA ASP A 192 3.62 8.12 12.43
C ASP A 192 4.99 7.44 12.43
N LEU A 193 6.07 8.22 12.43
CA LEU A 193 7.44 7.72 12.44
C LEU A 193 7.68 6.93 13.74
N ILE A 194 8.11 5.68 13.58
CA ILE A 194 8.50 4.84 14.70
C ILE A 194 9.94 5.17 15.07
N VAL A 195 10.17 5.52 16.34
CA VAL A 195 11.52 5.72 16.88
C VAL A 195 11.82 4.57 17.83
N THR A 196 12.63 3.62 17.38
CA THR A 196 13.04 2.50 18.23
C THR A 196 13.82 2.99 19.45
N ALA A 197 13.95 2.16 20.50
CA ALA A 197 14.76 2.47 21.69
C ALA A 197 16.23 2.76 21.35
N GLY A 198 16.72 2.29 20.20
CA GLY A 198 18.05 2.59 19.67
C GLY A 198 18.13 3.91 18.88
N GLY A 199 17.07 4.71 18.83
CA GLY A 199 17.02 5.99 18.12
C GLY A 199 16.88 5.89 16.60
N LYS A 200 16.62 4.69 16.06
CA LYS A 200 16.39 4.51 14.61
C LYS A 200 14.95 4.87 14.25
N ASN A 201 14.82 5.77 13.28
CA ASN A 201 13.57 6.19 12.66
C ASN A 201 13.15 5.20 11.57
N VAL A 202 11.89 4.74 11.62
CA VAL A 202 11.30 3.81 10.65
C VAL A 202 9.92 4.33 10.25
N SER A 203 9.68 4.43 8.95
CA SER A 203 8.33 4.70 8.44
C SER A 203 7.56 3.38 8.32
N PRO A 204 6.44 3.20 9.03
CA PRO A 204 5.69 1.94 8.98
C PRO A 204 4.96 1.72 7.65
N GLY A 205 4.52 2.80 6.99
CA GLY A 205 3.64 2.75 5.82
C GLY A 205 4.13 1.84 4.69
N PRO A 206 5.36 2.01 4.18
CA PRO A 206 5.87 1.18 3.08
C PRO A 206 5.89 -0.33 3.41
N LEU A 207 6.26 -0.71 4.64
CA LEU A 207 6.25 -2.09 5.09
C LEU A 207 4.81 -2.65 5.18
N GLU A 208 3.88 -1.85 5.71
CA GLU A 208 2.47 -2.23 5.81
C GLU A 208 1.80 -2.38 4.45
N ASP A 209 2.03 -1.44 3.53
CA ASP A 209 1.53 -1.48 2.16
C ASP A 209 2.07 -2.72 1.42
N ARG A 210 3.36 -3.04 1.62
CA ARG A 210 3.97 -4.23 1.02
C ARG A 210 3.33 -5.51 1.54
N MET A 211 3.13 -5.65 2.85
CA MET A 211 2.45 -6.81 3.42
C MET A 211 0.98 -6.90 2.96
N ARG A 212 0.24 -5.79 2.93
CA ARG A 212 -1.15 -5.74 2.45
C ARG A 212 -1.32 -6.00 0.95
N SER A 213 -0.24 -5.91 0.16
CA SER A 213 -0.28 -6.28 -1.26
C SER A 213 -0.49 -7.78 -1.49
N HIS A 214 -0.23 -8.61 -0.47
CA HIS A 214 -0.47 -10.05 -0.48
C HIS A 214 -1.91 -10.37 -0.09
N THR A 215 -2.59 -11.15 -0.93
CA THR A 215 -4.03 -11.45 -0.81
C THR A 215 -4.43 -12.07 0.54
N LEU A 216 -3.54 -12.82 1.21
CA LEU A 216 -3.83 -13.43 2.52
C LEU A 216 -3.94 -12.40 3.67
N VAL A 217 -3.32 -11.23 3.53
CA VAL A 217 -3.29 -10.19 4.57
C VAL A 217 -4.39 -9.17 4.32
N SER A 218 -5.28 -8.97 5.31
CA SER A 218 -6.23 -7.85 5.25
C SER A 218 -5.59 -6.56 5.76
N GLN A 219 -5.08 -6.58 6.99
CA GLN A 219 -4.44 -5.44 7.64
C GLN A 219 -3.06 -5.80 8.15
N ALA A 220 -2.16 -4.82 8.09
CA ALA A 220 -0.84 -4.90 8.69
C ALA A 220 -0.60 -3.63 9.50
N VAL A 221 -0.11 -3.79 10.73
CA VAL A 221 0.26 -2.68 11.61
C VAL A 221 1.67 -2.90 12.11
N VAL A 222 2.60 -2.11 11.59
CA VAL A 222 3.99 -2.08 12.03
C VAL A 222 4.09 -1.27 13.32
N LEU A 223 4.86 -1.81 14.27
CA LEU A 223 5.03 -1.35 15.64
C LEU A 223 6.52 -1.34 15.98
N GLY A 224 6.89 -0.63 17.04
CA GLY A 224 8.27 -0.62 17.53
C GLY A 224 8.69 0.66 18.24
N ASP A 225 7.75 1.59 18.45
CA ASP A 225 8.06 2.88 19.05
C ASP A 225 8.49 2.71 20.51
N GLY A 226 9.67 3.24 20.84
CA GLY A 226 10.35 3.02 22.12
C GLY A 226 10.74 1.56 22.38
N ARG A 227 10.68 0.66 21.39
CA ARG A 227 10.99 -0.78 21.55
C ARG A 227 12.35 -1.15 20.97
N THR A 228 12.87 -2.31 21.36
CA THR A 228 14.21 -2.80 20.97
C THR A 228 14.31 -3.24 19.51
N PHE A 229 13.19 -3.51 18.85
CA PHE A 229 13.11 -3.90 17.45
C PHE A 229 11.73 -3.58 16.86
N ILE A 230 11.62 -3.61 15.53
CA ILE A 230 10.37 -3.46 14.80
C ILE A 230 9.58 -4.77 14.81
N SER A 231 8.28 -4.70 15.06
CA SER A 231 7.35 -5.83 14.99
C SER A 231 6.13 -5.52 14.13
N ALA A 232 5.29 -6.52 13.87
CA ALA A 232 4.02 -6.31 13.16
C ALA A 232 2.84 -7.07 13.78
N LEU A 233 1.65 -6.48 13.71
CA LEU A 233 0.38 -7.21 13.83
C LEU A 233 -0.16 -7.44 12.43
N LEU A 234 -0.60 -8.66 12.15
CA LEU A 234 -1.17 -9.06 10.86
C LEU A 234 -2.57 -9.62 11.09
N THR A 235 -3.51 -9.26 10.23
CA THR A 235 -4.83 -9.91 10.15
C THR A 235 -4.94 -10.70 8.85
N VAL A 236 -5.71 -11.79 8.91
CA VAL A 236 -6.02 -12.60 7.73
C VAL A 236 -7.27 -12.04 7.06
N ASP A 237 -7.27 -11.94 5.73
CA ASP A 237 -8.47 -11.55 4.98
C ASP A 237 -9.54 -12.66 5.04
N PRO A 238 -10.72 -12.39 5.65
CA PRO A 238 -11.75 -13.40 5.83
C PRO A 238 -12.32 -13.90 4.51
N ASP A 239 -12.32 -13.08 3.44
CA ASP A 239 -12.90 -13.44 2.15
C ASP A 239 -12.08 -14.52 1.42
N VAL A 240 -10.79 -14.64 1.75
CA VAL A 240 -9.86 -15.59 1.11
C VAL A 240 -9.48 -16.75 2.02
N PHE A 241 -9.77 -16.64 3.32
CA PHE A 241 -9.35 -17.61 4.33
C PHE A 241 -9.94 -19.00 4.10
N ASP A 242 -11.19 -19.11 3.66
CA ASP A 242 -11.81 -20.40 3.35
C ASP A 242 -11.11 -21.14 2.21
N ASN A 243 -10.68 -20.40 1.16
CA ASN A 243 -9.90 -21.00 0.09
C ASN A 243 -8.52 -21.44 0.60
N TRP A 244 -7.86 -20.59 1.38
CA TRP A 244 -6.56 -20.91 1.98
C TRP A 244 -6.63 -22.17 2.86
N LYS A 245 -7.67 -22.31 3.70
CA LYS A 245 -7.91 -23.50 4.53
C LYS A 245 -8.00 -24.76 3.66
N ARG A 246 -8.77 -24.71 2.57
CA ARG A 246 -8.93 -25.85 1.64
C ARG A 246 -7.62 -26.24 0.98
N GLU A 247 -6.83 -25.26 0.54
CA GLU A 247 -5.53 -25.50 -0.12
C GLU A 247 -4.48 -26.08 0.83
N ASN A 248 -4.56 -25.74 2.11
CA ASN A 248 -3.63 -26.18 3.16
C ASN A 248 -4.17 -27.32 4.03
N GLY A 249 -5.28 -27.96 3.62
CA GLY A 249 -5.85 -29.12 4.30
C GLY A 249 -6.33 -28.85 5.73
N LYS A 250 -6.86 -27.65 6.00
CA LYS A 250 -7.36 -27.24 7.32
C LYS A 250 -8.86 -27.52 7.47
N PRO A 251 -9.36 -27.71 8.71
CA PRO A 251 -10.77 -27.92 8.96
C PRO A 251 -11.63 -26.76 8.44
N ALA A 252 -12.76 -27.05 7.80
CA ALA A 252 -13.61 -26.03 7.18
C ALA A 252 -14.22 -25.07 8.21
N ASP A 253 -14.52 -25.56 9.41
CA ASP A 253 -15.08 -24.82 10.54
C ASP A 253 -14.04 -24.07 11.39
N ALA A 254 -12.74 -24.30 11.15
CA ALA A 254 -11.68 -23.59 11.86
C ALA A 254 -11.73 -22.08 11.58
N THR A 255 -11.69 -21.30 12.66
CA THR A 255 -11.63 -19.85 12.63
C THR A 255 -10.19 -19.35 12.51
N ILE A 256 -10.02 -18.05 12.25
CA ILE A 256 -8.70 -17.41 12.28
C ILE A 256 -8.06 -17.56 13.67
N ALA A 257 -8.86 -17.43 14.73
CA ALA A 257 -8.42 -17.63 16.11
C ALA A 257 -7.85 -19.04 16.36
N ASP A 258 -8.49 -20.08 15.81
CA ASP A 258 -8.04 -21.47 15.95
C ASP A 258 -6.71 -21.72 15.25
N LEU A 259 -6.47 -21.03 14.12
CA LEU A 259 -5.32 -21.25 13.25
C LEU A 259 -4.21 -20.19 13.38
N ARG A 260 -4.37 -19.14 14.20
CA ARG A 260 -3.38 -18.05 14.33
C ARG A 260 -1.98 -18.50 14.76
N ASN A 261 -1.87 -19.66 15.40
CA ASN A 261 -0.61 -20.29 15.80
C ASN A 261 -0.26 -21.53 14.98
N ASP A 262 -1.08 -21.89 13.98
CA ASP A 262 -0.82 -23.02 13.10
C ASP A 262 0.48 -22.80 12.30
N PRO A 263 1.37 -23.81 12.22
CA PRO A 263 2.65 -23.66 11.53
C PRO A 263 2.52 -23.21 10.08
N SER A 264 1.55 -23.75 9.32
CA SER A 264 1.42 -23.40 7.89
C SER A 264 0.92 -21.98 7.68
N LEU A 265 0.04 -21.48 8.54
CA LEU A 265 -0.38 -20.07 8.48
C LEU A 265 0.77 -19.14 8.87
N ARG A 266 1.53 -19.52 9.90
CA ARG A 266 2.70 -18.76 10.34
C ARG A 266 3.79 -18.72 9.26
N ASP A 267 4.05 -19.82 8.57
CA ASP A 267 5.05 -19.88 7.48
C ASP A 267 4.62 -19.03 6.28
N ALA A 268 3.32 -19.05 5.92
CA ALA A 268 2.77 -18.18 4.89
C ALA A 268 2.94 -16.70 5.24
N MET A 269 2.60 -16.32 6.48
CA MET A 269 2.78 -14.94 6.95
C MET A 269 4.25 -14.54 7.08
N GLN A 270 5.13 -15.46 7.46
CA GLN A 270 6.58 -15.22 7.51
C GLN A 270 7.12 -14.90 6.13
N THR A 271 6.71 -15.63 5.09
CA THR A 271 7.09 -15.35 3.69
C THR A 271 6.69 -13.93 3.28
N ILE A 272 5.51 -13.47 3.70
CA ILE A 272 5.02 -12.11 3.42
C ILE A 272 5.84 -11.05 4.17
N VAL A 273 6.18 -11.32 5.44
CA VAL A 273 7.05 -10.43 6.24
C VAL A 273 8.47 -10.37 5.67
N ASP A 274 9.01 -11.48 5.18
CA ASP A 274 10.33 -11.55 4.57
C ASP A 274 10.39 -10.77 3.27
N ASP A 275 9.33 -10.85 2.45
CA ASP A 275 9.16 -10.04 1.25
C ASP A 275 9.12 -8.54 1.59
N ALA A 276 8.38 -8.14 2.63
CA ALA A 276 8.40 -6.75 3.10
C ALA A 276 9.79 -6.31 3.58
N ASN A 277 10.46 -7.15 4.36
CA ASN A 277 11.80 -6.91 4.87
C ASN A 277 12.87 -6.80 3.78
N SER A 278 12.66 -7.40 2.61
CA SER A 278 13.59 -7.32 1.47
C SER A 278 13.78 -5.89 0.94
N THR A 279 12.87 -4.98 1.28
CA THR A 279 12.85 -3.59 0.80
C THR A 279 13.54 -2.60 1.74
N VAL A 280 13.96 -3.04 2.93
CA VAL A 280 14.51 -2.17 3.97
C VAL A 280 15.83 -2.70 4.53
N SER A 281 16.54 -1.86 5.28
CA SER A 281 17.77 -2.30 5.94
C SER A 281 17.48 -3.32 7.05
N HIS A 282 18.49 -4.11 7.43
CA HIS A 282 18.35 -5.08 8.52
C HIS A 282 17.85 -4.46 9.84
N THR A 283 18.16 -3.19 10.10
CA THR A 283 17.74 -2.48 11.32
C THR A 283 16.27 -2.07 11.28
N GLU A 284 15.73 -1.83 10.09
CA GLU A 284 14.32 -1.48 9.85
C GLU A 284 13.41 -2.71 9.72
N ALA A 285 14.01 -3.89 9.47
CA ALA A 285 13.29 -5.13 9.28
C ALA A 285 12.48 -5.55 10.52
N ILE A 286 11.25 -5.99 10.26
CA ILE A 286 10.32 -6.61 11.21
C ILE A 286 10.96 -7.90 11.73
N LYS A 287 11.23 -7.96 13.05
CA LYS A 287 11.88 -9.12 13.69
C LYS A 287 10.89 -10.15 14.22
N LYS A 288 9.68 -9.72 14.55
CA LYS A 288 8.63 -10.58 15.08
C LYS A 288 7.28 -10.08 14.60
N PHE A 289 6.33 -10.98 14.43
CA PHE A 289 4.95 -10.63 14.17
C PHE A 289 3.99 -11.53 14.94
N VAL A 290 2.76 -11.04 15.10
CA VAL A 290 1.63 -11.78 15.64
C VAL A 290 0.49 -11.73 14.63
N ILE A 291 -0.15 -12.87 14.42
CA ILE A 291 -1.41 -12.97 13.67
C ILE A 291 -2.53 -12.74 14.67
N LEU A 292 -3.38 -11.74 14.45
CA LEU A 292 -4.54 -11.47 15.28
C LEU A 292 -5.62 -12.53 15.07
N ASP A 293 -6.48 -12.70 16.07
CA ASP A 293 -7.57 -13.68 16.07
C ASP A 293 -8.76 -13.29 15.18
N ARG A 294 -8.86 -12.02 14.82
CA ARG A 294 -9.86 -11.44 13.92
C ARG A 294 -9.30 -10.29 13.10
N ASP A 295 -10.07 -9.84 12.12
CA ASP A 295 -9.77 -8.62 11.37
C ASP A 295 -10.12 -7.34 12.14
N LEU A 296 -9.54 -6.21 11.71
CA LEU A 296 -9.88 -4.87 12.18
C LEU A 296 -11.17 -4.39 11.50
N THR A 297 -12.04 -3.70 12.23
CA THR A 297 -13.32 -3.25 11.65
C THR A 297 -13.63 -1.81 12.02
N GLU A 298 -14.56 -1.20 11.27
CA GLU A 298 -15.12 0.10 11.62
C GLU A 298 -16.01 0.00 12.87
N GLU A 299 -16.80 -1.08 12.99
CA GLU A 299 -17.73 -1.29 14.11
C GLU A 299 -17.02 -1.34 15.46
N THR A 300 -15.87 -2.01 15.51
CA THR A 300 -15.05 -2.04 16.71
C THR A 300 -14.14 -0.79 16.82
N GLY A 301 -14.15 0.10 15.84
CA GLY A 301 -13.56 1.44 15.91
C GLY A 301 -12.08 1.50 15.55
N GLU A 302 -11.43 0.38 15.22
CA GLU A 302 -10.04 0.32 14.79
C GLU A 302 -9.84 0.88 13.38
N LEU A 303 -10.89 0.92 12.55
CA LEU A 303 -10.88 1.58 11.25
C LEU A 303 -11.73 2.87 11.23
N THR A 304 -11.39 3.81 10.35
CA THR A 304 -12.27 4.92 9.96
C THR A 304 -13.30 4.44 8.93
N PRO A 305 -14.37 5.22 8.64
CA PRO A 305 -15.29 4.92 7.53
C PRO A 305 -14.60 4.83 6.16
N THR A 306 -13.44 5.47 6.02
CA THR A 306 -12.57 5.40 4.84
C THR A 306 -11.53 4.27 4.92
N LEU A 307 -11.72 3.34 5.85
CA LEU A 307 -10.89 2.14 6.09
C LEU A 307 -9.44 2.45 6.49
N LYS A 308 -9.16 3.62 7.07
CA LYS A 308 -7.84 3.95 7.62
C LYS A 308 -7.71 3.41 9.04
N ILE A 309 -6.55 2.86 9.35
CA ILE A 309 -6.25 2.28 10.68
C ILE A 309 -6.07 3.39 11.72
N LYS A 310 -6.74 3.28 12.86
CA LYS A 310 -6.53 4.10 14.06
C LYS A 310 -5.53 3.40 14.98
N ARG A 311 -4.24 3.67 14.76
CA ARG A 311 -3.12 2.97 15.45
C ARG A 311 -3.22 2.99 16.98
N ASN A 312 -3.66 4.12 17.56
CA ASN A 312 -3.84 4.25 19.00
C ASN A 312 -4.89 3.28 19.55
N VAL A 313 -6.02 3.13 18.85
CA VAL A 313 -7.10 2.20 19.23
C VAL A 313 -6.65 0.75 19.08
N VAL A 314 -5.93 0.44 17.99
CA VAL A 314 -5.33 -0.90 17.80
C VAL A 314 -4.35 -1.21 18.92
N ALA A 315 -3.45 -0.28 19.25
CA ALA A 315 -2.45 -0.47 20.30
C ALA A 315 -3.08 -0.71 21.68
N GLU A 316 -4.17 0.00 21.99
CA GLU A 316 -4.91 -0.17 23.24
C GLU A 316 -5.60 -1.54 23.30
N LYS A 317 -6.32 -1.92 22.25
CA LYS A 317 -7.12 -3.15 22.24
C LYS A 317 -6.31 -4.43 22.17
N PHE A 318 -5.21 -4.39 21.42
CA PHE A 318 -4.31 -5.54 21.23
C PHE A 318 -3.05 -5.42 22.09
N ALA A 319 -3.10 -4.64 23.18
CA ALA A 319 -1.96 -4.43 24.07
C ALA A 319 -1.35 -5.75 24.57
N ALA A 320 -2.17 -6.75 24.89
CA ALA A 320 -1.68 -8.06 25.34
C ALA A 320 -0.86 -8.79 24.25
N ASP A 321 -1.34 -8.79 23.01
CA ASP A 321 -0.61 -9.35 21.88
C ASP A 321 0.70 -8.59 21.63
N ILE A 322 0.65 -7.26 21.71
CA ILE A 322 1.81 -6.38 21.51
C ILE A 322 2.86 -6.63 22.58
N GLU A 323 2.49 -6.59 23.87
CA GLU A 323 3.45 -6.83 24.96
C GLU A 323 4.05 -8.23 24.85
N GLY A 324 3.23 -9.23 24.49
CA GLY A 324 3.68 -10.61 24.28
C GLY A 324 4.80 -10.77 23.24
N ILE A 325 4.93 -9.86 22.28
CA ILE A 325 6.02 -9.84 21.29
C ILE A 325 7.37 -9.50 21.96
N TYR A 326 7.36 -8.55 22.89
CA TYR A 326 8.54 -7.94 23.48
C TYR A 326 8.98 -8.59 24.79
N VAL A 327 8.16 -9.48 25.37
CA VAL A 327 8.61 -10.35 26.46
C VAL A 327 9.72 -11.26 25.94
N LYS A 328 10.87 -11.29 26.65
CA LYS A 328 11.93 -12.27 26.42
C LYS A 328 11.34 -13.66 26.69
N ARG A 329 11.20 -14.48 25.65
CA ARG A 329 11.01 -15.93 25.78
C ARG A 329 12.36 -16.60 25.84
#